data_AF-F9FII0-F1
#
_entry.id   AF-F9FII0-F1
#
_cell.length_a   1.000
_cell.length_b   1.000
_cell.length_c   1.000
_cell.angle_alpha   90.00
_cell.angle_beta   90.00
_cell.angle_gamma   90.00
#
_symmetry.space_group_name_H-M   'P 1'
#
loop_
_entity.id
_entity.type
_entity.pdbx_description
1 polymer ?
#
loop_
_entity_poly.entity_id
_entity_poly.type
_entity_poly.pdbx_seq_one_letter_code
_entity_poly.pdbx_strand_id
1 'polypeptide(L)'
;MFIASVFCCKLSCTVGLRMMSRESQRWIVFGFEAVVGGWGASALIINLFQCGLPTPWIYTNDKRCIDRTAFWTYYSITNITTDIGVIIAFCENILKIQIPWSKKILVMSVFGSRILVTPAIAVQIYHSNKAFASTDFTFANWKAAIALQLVQCLSIVTICIPSFKPLFNSLESSQIHIDDLRQQGKSGSSSYLTRYTN
;
A
#
# COMPACT_ATOMS: atom_id res chain seq x y z
N MET A 1 -10.23 -3.50 -10.96
CA MET A 1 -8.78 -3.33 -10.67
C MET A 1 -8.49 -2.20 -9.68
N PHE A 2 -9.06 -1.00 -9.83
CA PHE A 2 -8.84 0.11 -8.90
C PHE A 2 -9.18 -0.22 -7.42
N ILE A 3 -10.33 -0.87 -7.16
CA ILE A 3 -10.75 -1.24 -5.80
C ILE A 3 -9.74 -2.19 -5.13
N ALA A 4 -9.25 -3.20 -5.86
CA ALA A 4 -8.24 -4.13 -5.36
C ALA A 4 -6.90 -3.42 -5.06
N SER A 5 -6.49 -2.48 -5.91
CA SER A 5 -5.30 -1.65 -5.69
C SER A 5 -5.41 -0.84 -4.40
N VAL A 6 -6.53 -0.15 -4.20
CA VAL A 6 -6.81 0.64 -2.98
C VAL A 6 -6.83 -0.26 -1.75
N PHE A 7 -7.46 -1.43 -1.84
CA PHE A 7 -7.53 -2.41 -0.77
C PHE A 7 -6.14 -2.89 -0.34
N CYS A 8 -5.33 -3.37 -1.29
CA CYS A 8 -3.97 -3.84 -1.01
C CYS A 8 -3.09 -2.73 -0.44
N CYS A 9 -3.25 -1.49 -0.92
CA CYS A 9 -2.53 -0.35 -0.37
C CYS A 9 -2.88 -0.10 1.10
N LYS A 10 -4.18 -0.08 1.44
CA LYS A 10 -4.65 0.14 2.82
C LYS A 10 -4.19 -0.95 3.77
N LEU A 11 -4.24 -2.20 3.32
CA LEU A 11 -3.68 -3.33 4.08
C LEU A 11 -2.18 -3.16 4.31
N SER A 12 -1.41 -2.85 3.26
CA SER A 12 0.04 -2.63 3.40
C SER A 12 0.38 -1.50 4.38
N CYS A 13 -0.35 -0.37 4.30
CA CYS A 13 -0.17 0.76 5.22
C CYS A 13 -0.48 0.40 6.68
N THR A 14 -1.59 -0.31 6.92
CA THR A 14 -2.01 -0.71 8.28
C THR A 14 -1.10 -1.79 8.87
N VAL A 15 -0.60 -2.71 8.06
CA VAL A 15 0.42 -3.71 8.46
C VAL A 15 1.75 -3.02 8.80
N GLY A 16 2.20 -2.05 8.00
CA GLY A 16 3.38 -1.25 8.29
C GLY A 16 3.25 -0.47 9.60
N LEU A 17 2.07 0.14 9.82
CA LEU A 17 1.70 0.79 11.07
C LEU A 17 1.74 -0.17 12.26
N ARG A 18 1.18 -1.37 12.11
CA ARG A 18 1.18 -2.43 13.14
C ARG A 18 2.59 -2.88 13.50
N MET A 19 3.48 -2.98 12.51
CA MET A 19 4.87 -3.36 12.73
C MET A 19 5.68 -2.29 13.48
N MET A 20 5.29 -1.01 13.33
CA MET A 20 5.92 0.10 14.07
C MET A 20 5.24 0.40 15.42
N SER A 21 4.01 -0.08 15.65
CA SER A 21 3.22 0.25 16.85
C SER A 21 3.67 -0.54 18.08
N ARG A 22 3.57 0.09 19.26
CA ARG A 22 3.91 -0.52 20.56
C ARG A 22 2.86 -1.57 20.93
N GLU A 23 3.25 -2.66 21.61
CA GLU A 23 2.36 -3.80 21.93
C GLU A 23 1.01 -3.39 22.58
N SER A 24 1.00 -2.32 23.40
CA SER A 24 -0.22 -1.79 24.01
C SER A 24 -1.21 -1.14 23.04
N GLN A 25 -0.76 -0.58 21.91
CA GLN A 25 -1.61 0.06 20.89
C GLN A 25 -1.96 -0.89 19.73
N ARG A 26 -1.32 -2.06 19.68
CA ARG A 26 -1.46 -3.04 18.60
C ARG A 26 -2.90 -3.55 18.43
N TRP A 27 -3.65 -3.68 19.53
CA TRP A 27 -5.06 -4.08 19.50
C TRP A 27 -5.97 -3.03 18.84
N ILE A 28 -5.72 -1.74 19.08
CA ILE A 28 -6.47 -0.64 18.47
C ILE A 28 -6.18 -0.61 16.96
N VAL A 29 -4.91 -0.74 16.58
CA VAL A 29 -4.50 -0.79 15.17
C VAL A 29 -5.09 -2.01 14.46
N PHE A 30 -5.12 -3.17 15.12
CA PHE A 30 -5.72 -4.39 14.56
C PHE A 30 -7.24 -4.29 14.38
N GLY A 31 -7.95 -3.69 15.35
CA GLY A 31 -9.39 -3.42 15.20
C GLY A 31 -9.66 -2.50 14.01
N PHE A 32 -8.85 -1.47 13.84
CA PHE A 32 -8.95 -0.55 12.70
C PHE A 32 -8.60 -1.24 11.36
N GLU A 33 -7.56 -2.08 11.33
CA GLU A 33 -7.20 -2.93 10.19
C GLU A 33 -8.35 -3.84 9.78
N ALA A 34 -9.03 -4.49 10.73
CA ALA A 34 -10.17 -5.35 10.46
C ALA A 34 -11.37 -4.59 9.89
N VAL A 35 -11.64 -3.36 10.37
CA VAL A 35 -12.72 -2.51 9.85
C VAL A 35 -12.45 -2.10 8.40
N VAL A 36 -11.22 -1.65 8.11
CA VAL A 36 -10.80 -1.29 6.76
C VAL A 36 -10.78 -2.51 5.83
N GLY A 37 -10.33 -3.65 6.37
CA GLY A 37 -10.34 -4.96 5.73
C GLY A 37 -11.75 -5.39 5.30
N GLY A 38 -12.69 -5.34 6.24
CA GLY A 38 -14.09 -5.69 6.02
C GLY A 38 -14.77 -4.78 5.00
N TRP A 39 -14.52 -3.46 5.05
CA TRP A 39 -15.02 -2.51 4.06
C TRP A 39 -14.50 -2.80 2.65
N GLY A 40 -13.19 -3.07 2.51
CA GLY A 40 -12.60 -3.31 1.20
C GLY A 40 -13.05 -4.65 0.60
N ALA A 41 -13.17 -5.68 1.44
CA ALA A 41 -13.70 -6.98 1.03
C ALA A 41 -15.17 -6.87 0.60
N SER A 42 -16.01 -6.15 1.35
CA SER A 42 -17.41 -5.94 0.97
C SER A 42 -17.53 -5.15 -0.33
N ALA A 43 -16.71 -4.10 -0.52
CA ALA A 43 -16.67 -3.36 -1.77
C ALA A 43 -16.22 -4.21 -2.97
N LEU A 44 -15.24 -5.11 -2.77
CA LEU A 44 -14.81 -6.06 -3.80
C LEU A 44 -15.92 -7.05 -4.16
N ILE A 45 -16.60 -7.62 -3.17
CA ILE A 45 -17.71 -8.55 -3.37
C ILE A 45 -18.85 -7.86 -4.13
N ILE A 46 -19.27 -6.66 -3.70
CA ILE A 46 -20.31 -5.89 -4.40
C ILE A 46 -19.87 -5.57 -5.84
N ASN A 47 -18.59 -5.25 -6.06
CA ASN A 47 -18.07 -5.00 -7.40
C ASN A 47 -18.02 -6.26 -8.28
N LEU A 48 -17.84 -7.44 -7.71
CA LEU A 48 -17.87 -8.71 -8.45
C LEU A 48 -19.30 -9.17 -8.74
N PHE A 49 -20.25 -8.90 -7.84
CA PHE A 49 -21.65 -9.30 -7.92
C PHE A 49 -22.58 -8.10 -8.16
N GLN A 50 -22.24 -7.21 -9.11
CA GLN A 50 -23.02 -5.99 -9.38
C GLN A 50 -24.41 -6.28 -9.95
N CYS A 51 -24.60 -7.42 -10.63
CA CYS A 51 -25.85 -7.84 -11.26
C CYS A 51 -26.18 -9.30 -10.86
N GLY A 52 -27.46 -9.68 -10.97
CA GLY A 52 -27.93 -11.04 -10.65
C GLY A 52 -27.27 -12.13 -11.52
N LEU A 53 -26.97 -13.28 -10.90
CA LEU A 53 -26.56 -14.52 -11.61
C LEU A 53 -27.67 -14.92 -12.61
N PRO A 54 -27.32 -15.38 -13.83
CA PRO A 54 -26.07 -16.04 -14.23
C PRO A 54 -25.06 -15.17 -15.01
N THR A 55 -25.34 -13.89 -15.25
CA THR A 55 -24.48 -12.99 -16.04
C THR A 55 -24.17 -11.67 -15.31
N PRO A 56 -23.43 -11.71 -14.19
CA PRO A 56 -23.14 -10.52 -13.37
C PRO A 56 -22.31 -9.43 -14.06
N TRP A 57 -21.69 -9.73 -15.21
CA TRP A 57 -20.88 -8.83 -16.03
C TRP A 57 -21.60 -8.23 -17.24
N ILE A 58 -22.86 -8.61 -17.51
CA ILE A 58 -23.62 -8.12 -18.67
C ILE A 58 -24.49 -6.93 -18.24
N TYR A 59 -24.03 -5.73 -18.57
CA TYR A 59 -24.65 -4.45 -18.19
C TYR A 59 -25.88 -4.05 -19.04
N THR A 60 -26.27 -4.86 -20.03
CA THR A 60 -27.23 -4.48 -21.08
C THR A 60 -28.70 -4.82 -20.77
N ASN A 61 -29.01 -5.57 -19.70
CA ASN A 61 -30.37 -5.97 -19.34
C ASN A 61 -30.80 -5.45 -17.96
N ASP A 62 -31.57 -4.37 -18.01
CA ASP A 62 -31.76 -3.33 -17.00
C ASP A 62 -32.71 -3.68 -15.84
N LYS A 63 -32.67 -4.90 -15.29
CA LYS A 63 -33.71 -5.31 -14.31
C LYS A 63 -33.22 -5.73 -12.91
N ARG A 64 -31.93 -6.01 -12.70
CA ARG A 64 -31.44 -6.49 -11.37
C ARG A 64 -29.97 -6.13 -11.07
N CYS A 65 -29.54 -4.92 -11.44
CA CYS A 65 -28.20 -4.43 -11.12
C CYS A 65 -28.24 -3.36 -10.02
N ILE A 66 -27.19 -3.30 -9.19
CA ILE A 66 -27.00 -2.24 -8.19
C ILE A 66 -26.82 -0.89 -8.89
N ASP A 67 -27.39 0.17 -8.30
CA ASP A 67 -27.13 1.53 -8.74
C ASP A 67 -25.64 1.85 -8.59
N ARG A 68 -24.97 1.92 -9.73
CA ARG A 68 -23.54 2.17 -9.85
C ARG A 68 -23.18 3.53 -9.27
N THR A 69 -24.03 4.53 -9.44
CA THR A 69 -23.79 5.89 -8.93
C THR A 69 -23.81 5.88 -7.40
N ALA A 70 -24.83 5.25 -6.80
CA ALA A 70 -24.94 5.12 -5.36
C ALA A 70 -23.76 4.33 -4.75
N PHE A 71 -23.36 3.24 -5.40
CA PHE A 71 -22.20 2.45 -4.96
C PHE A 71 -20.90 3.25 -4.98
N TRP A 72 -20.59 3.95 -6.08
CA TRP A 72 -19.34 4.72 -6.18
C TRP A 72 -19.33 5.93 -5.25
N THR A 73 -20.48 6.56 -4.99
CA THR A 73 -20.59 7.63 -3.99
C THR A 73 -20.34 7.11 -2.58
N TYR A 74 -20.99 6.00 -2.19
CA TYR A 74 -20.75 5.35 -0.89
C TYR A 74 -19.28 4.94 -0.72
N TYR A 75 -18.72 4.31 -1.76
CA TYR A 75 -17.33 3.88 -1.78
C TYR A 75 -16.37 5.06 -1.60
N SER A 76 -16.59 6.16 -2.32
CA SER A 76 -15.77 7.37 -2.24
C SER A 76 -15.81 8.00 -0.84
N ILE A 77 -17.00 8.19 -0.28
CA ILE A 77 -17.18 8.77 1.06
C ILE A 77 -16.46 7.91 2.11
N THR A 78 -16.76 6.62 2.13
CA THR A 78 -16.18 5.70 3.12
C THR A 78 -14.67 5.57 2.94
N ASN A 79 -14.18 5.64 1.70
CA ASN A 79 -12.75 5.67 1.44
C ASN A 79 -12.08 6.90 2.07
N ILE A 80 -12.65 8.10 1.90
CA ILE A 80 -12.12 9.34 2.49
C ILE A 80 -12.16 9.26 4.03
N THR A 81 -13.27 8.80 4.60
CA THR A 81 -13.41 8.65 6.06
C THR A 81 -12.36 7.70 6.62
N THR A 82 -12.13 6.56 5.97
CA THR A 82 -11.11 5.60 6.40
C THR A 82 -9.69 6.15 6.22
N ASP A 83 -9.42 6.94 5.17
CA ASP A 83 -8.13 7.63 5.00
C ASP A 83 -7.86 8.60 6.15
N ILE A 84 -8.86 9.40 6.56
CA ILE A 84 -8.75 10.30 7.71
C ILE A 84 -8.46 9.51 9.00
N GLY A 85 -9.17 8.39 9.21
CA GLY A 85 -8.92 7.52 10.36
C GLY A 85 -7.49 6.97 10.41
N VAL A 86 -6.93 6.57 9.25
CA VAL A 86 -5.54 6.12 9.15
C VAL A 86 -4.58 7.23 9.56
N ILE A 87 -4.82 8.48 9.15
CA ILE A 87 -3.97 9.63 9.52
C ILE A 87 -3.98 9.83 11.02
N ILE A 88 -5.16 9.84 11.64
CA ILE A 88 -5.28 10.08 13.07
C ILE A 88 -4.53 8.99 13.84
N ALA A 89 -4.76 7.73 13.48
CA ALA A 89 -4.04 6.60 14.07
C ALA A 89 -2.52 6.72 13.86
N PHE A 90 -2.09 7.18 12.69
CA PHE A 90 -0.68 7.38 12.36
C PHE A 90 -0.05 8.50 13.19
N CYS A 91 -0.71 9.65 13.28
CA CYS A 91 -0.30 10.79 14.09
C CYS A 91 -0.21 10.42 15.58
N GLU A 92 -1.22 9.75 16.12
CA GLU A 92 -1.20 9.29 17.51
C GLU A 92 -0.05 8.33 17.79
N ASN A 93 0.18 7.36 16.90
CA ASN A 93 1.30 6.43 17.04
C ASN A 93 2.64 7.17 17.01
N ILE A 94 2.85 8.07 16.03
CA ILE A 94 4.08 8.85 15.91
C ILE A 94 4.30 9.80 17.10
N LEU A 95 3.25 10.41 17.65
CA LEU A 95 3.38 11.30 18.80
C LEU A 95 3.80 10.52 20.07
N LYS A 96 3.36 9.26 20.20
CA LYS A 96 3.69 8.38 21.34
C LYS A 96 5.04 7.67 21.20
N ILE A 97 5.67 7.71 20.03
CA ILE A 97 6.88 6.95 19.71
C ILE A 97 8.06 7.92 19.45
N GLN A 98 9.18 7.70 20.13
CA GLN A 98 10.36 8.57 20.07
C GLN A 98 11.23 8.24 18.82
N ILE A 99 10.75 8.57 17.62
CA ILE A 99 11.55 8.46 16.38
C ILE A 99 12.26 9.79 16.11
N PRO A 100 13.51 9.79 15.61
CA PRO A 100 14.14 10.99 15.07
C PRO A 100 13.29 11.67 13.98
N TRP A 101 13.23 13.01 14.03
CA TRP A 101 12.39 13.86 13.19
C TRP A 101 12.55 13.62 11.68
N SER A 102 13.75 13.25 11.21
CA SER A 102 14.00 12.95 9.79
C SER A 102 13.18 11.78 9.28
N LYS A 103 12.98 10.74 10.10
CA LYS A 103 12.12 9.59 9.73
C LYS A 103 10.65 9.95 9.86
N LYS A 104 10.29 10.75 10.86
CA LYS A 104 8.92 11.24 11.09
C LYS A 104 8.39 12.04 9.88
N ILE A 105 9.21 12.93 9.32
CA ILE A 105 8.84 13.74 8.14
C ILE A 105 8.66 12.87 6.90
N LEU A 106 9.54 11.89 6.65
CA LEU A 106 9.41 11.00 5.50
C LEU A 106 8.10 10.21 5.54
N VAL A 107 7.76 9.66 6.70
CA VAL A 107 6.52 8.89 6.80
C VAL A 107 5.30 9.80 6.74
N MET A 108 5.33 10.98 7.38
CA MET A 108 4.23 11.96 7.24
C MET A 108 4.06 12.47 5.80
N SER A 109 5.14 12.68 5.03
CA SER A 109 5.03 13.16 3.65
C SER A 109 4.45 12.09 2.72
N VAL A 110 4.88 10.84 2.89
CA VAL A 110 4.41 9.72 2.09
C VAL A 110 2.94 9.40 2.38
N PHE A 111 2.55 9.32 3.65
CA PHE A 111 1.14 9.15 4.03
C PHE A 111 0.30 10.38 3.68
N GLY A 112 0.87 11.59 3.83
CA GLY A 112 0.33 12.88 3.39
C GLY A 112 -0.11 12.86 1.93
N SER A 113 0.79 12.42 1.04
CA SER A 113 0.54 12.36 -0.41
C SER A 113 -0.61 11.42 -0.79
N ARG A 114 -0.81 10.34 -0.03
CA ARG A 114 -1.85 9.33 -0.31
C ARG A 114 -3.26 9.86 -0.11
N ILE A 115 -3.42 10.78 0.83
CA ILE A 115 -4.72 11.35 1.22
C ILE A 115 -5.25 12.27 0.13
N LEU A 116 -4.38 12.94 -0.62
CA LEU A 116 -4.80 13.83 -1.71
C LEU A 116 -5.08 13.05 -3.00
N VAL A 117 -4.30 12.00 -3.25
CA VAL A 117 -4.39 11.19 -4.48
C VAL A 117 -5.66 10.34 -4.50
N THR A 118 -6.05 9.73 -3.38
CA THR A 118 -7.20 8.80 -3.33
C THR A 118 -8.57 9.45 -3.64
N PRO A 119 -8.97 10.58 -3.02
CA PRO A 119 -10.19 11.29 -3.38
C PRO A 119 -10.15 11.86 -4.80
N ALA A 120 -8.99 12.33 -5.27
CA ALA A 120 -8.84 12.80 -6.65
C ALA A 120 -9.19 11.70 -7.66
N ILE A 121 -8.74 10.46 -7.42
CA ILE A 121 -9.09 9.32 -8.27
C ILE A 121 -10.59 8.96 -8.15
N ALA A 122 -11.14 8.95 -6.92
CA ALA A 122 -12.55 8.61 -6.71
C ALA A 122 -13.49 9.61 -7.38
N VAL A 123 -13.19 10.91 -7.27
CA VAL A 123 -13.90 12.01 -7.95
C VAL A 123 -13.76 11.89 -9.45
N GLN A 124 -12.54 11.63 -9.94
CA GLN A 124 -12.30 11.43 -11.37
C GLN A 124 -13.13 10.27 -11.93
N ILE A 125 -13.19 9.13 -11.23
CA ILE A 125 -13.99 7.97 -11.63
C ILE A 125 -15.48 8.27 -11.56
N TYR A 126 -15.96 8.98 -10.53
CA TYR A 126 -17.36 9.38 -10.40
C TYR A 126 -17.80 10.30 -11.56
N HIS A 127 -17.01 11.34 -11.85
CA HIS A 127 -17.28 12.24 -12.96
C HIS A 127 -17.15 11.53 -14.32
N SER A 128 -16.17 10.66 -14.48
CA SER A 128 -16.03 9.82 -15.68
C SER A 128 -17.26 8.93 -15.87
N ASN A 129 -17.74 8.31 -14.79
CA ASN A 129 -18.92 7.44 -14.82
C ASN A 129 -20.20 8.18 -15.23
N LYS A 130 -20.38 9.44 -14.80
CA LYS A 130 -21.46 10.30 -15.28
C LYS A 130 -21.27 10.78 -16.72
N ALA A 131 -20.03 10.96 -17.17
CA ALA A 131 -19.70 11.53 -18.47
C ALA A 131 -19.70 10.50 -19.63
N PHE A 132 -19.82 9.19 -19.37
CA PHE A 132 -19.98 8.16 -20.42
C PHE A 132 -21.27 8.31 -21.25
N ALA A 133 -22.15 9.25 -20.90
CA ALA A 133 -23.29 9.65 -21.72
C ALA A 133 -22.91 10.61 -22.88
N SER A 134 -21.64 11.00 -23.04
CA SER A 134 -21.20 12.02 -24.01
C SER A 134 -19.88 11.65 -24.68
N THR A 135 -19.81 11.84 -25.99
CA THR A 135 -19.01 11.05 -26.95
C THR A 135 -17.48 11.18 -26.89
N ASP A 136 -16.90 12.18 -26.20
CA ASP A 136 -15.45 12.49 -26.38
C ASP A 136 -14.64 12.77 -25.08
N PHE A 137 -15.06 12.25 -23.91
CA PHE A 137 -14.37 12.54 -22.62
C PHE A 137 -13.41 11.43 -22.14
N THR A 138 -13.45 10.25 -22.76
CA THR A 138 -12.69 9.07 -22.31
C THR A 138 -11.17 9.24 -22.46
N PHE A 139 -10.70 9.97 -23.47
CA PHE A 139 -9.28 10.04 -23.84
C PHE A 139 -8.40 10.87 -22.90
N ALA A 140 -8.97 11.78 -22.10
CA ALA A 140 -8.25 12.53 -21.08
C ALA A 140 -8.19 11.78 -19.74
N ASN A 141 -9.26 11.06 -19.39
CA ASN A 141 -9.35 10.39 -18.09
C ASN A 141 -8.45 9.16 -17.95
N TRP A 142 -8.32 8.34 -18.99
CA TRP A 142 -7.48 7.14 -18.91
C TRP A 142 -6.01 7.49 -18.64
N LYS A 143 -5.50 8.60 -19.22
CA LYS A 143 -4.13 9.08 -18.99
C LYS A 143 -3.92 9.50 -17.54
N ALA A 144 -4.84 10.27 -16.98
CA ALA A 144 -4.78 10.68 -15.58
C ALA A 144 -4.95 9.50 -14.61
N ALA A 145 -5.80 8.53 -14.93
CA ALA A 145 -5.94 7.31 -14.13
C ALA A 145 -4.64 6.47 -14.10
N ILE A 146 -3.93 6.35 -15.23
CA ILE A 146 -2.62 5.67 -15.29
C ILE A 146 -1.57 6.43 -14.48
N ALA A 147 -1.50 7.75 -14.62
CA ALA A 147 -0.56 8.57 -13.86
C ALA A 147 -0.78 8.42 -12.36
N LEU A 148 -2.04 8.45 -11.92
CA LEU A 148 -2.41 8.26 -10.51
C LEU A 148 -2.10 6.83 -10.03
N GLN A 149 -2.26 5.80 -10.88
CA GLN A 149 -1.86 4.43 -10.55
C GLN A 149 -0.35 4.29 -10.42
N LEU A 150 0.45 4.97 -11.24
CA LEU A 150 1.91 4.99 -11.11
C LEU A 150 2.35 5.66 -9.80
N VAL A 151 1.75 6.81 -9.47
CA VAL A 151 1.94 7.46 -8.16
C VAL A 151 1.51 6.51 -7.03
N GLN A 152 0.46 5.72 -7.25
CA GLN A 152 0.04 4.67 -6.31
C GLN A 152 1.07 3.56 -6.16
N CYS A 153 1.72 3.09 -7.20
CA CYS A 153 2.78 2.10 -7.05
C CYS A 153 4.01 2.69 -6.34
N LEU A 154 4.43 3.90 -6.70
CA LEU A 154 5.64 4.52 -6.18
C LEU A 154 5.59 4.73 -4.66
N SER A 155 4.54 5.31 -4.10
CA SER A 155 4.55 5.51 -2.65
C SER A 155 4.33 4.21 -1.84
N ILE A 156 3.90 3.08 -2.45
CA ILE A 156 3.94 1.76 -1.77
C ILE A 156 5.41 1.36 -1.61
N VAL A 157 6.17 1.45 -2.70
CA VAL A 157 7.61 1.19 -2.68
C VAL A 157 8.28 2.07 -1.63
N THR A 158 7.95 3.37 -1.61
CA THR A 158 8.51 4.32 -0.63
C THR A 158 8.19 3.96 0.83
N ILE A 159 6.98 3.44 1.12
CA ILE A 159 6.62 2.96 2.47
C ILE A 159 7.44 1.73 2.87
N CYS A 160 7.85 0.89 1.92
CA CYS A 160 8.65 -0.29 2.20
C CYS A 160 10.15 0.03 2.42
N ILE A 161 10.64 1.17 1.94
CA ILE A 161 12.08 1.55 2.03
C ILE A 161 12.64 1.49 3.46
N PRO A 162 11.97 2.04 4.50
CA PRO A 162 12.45 1.96 5.89
C PRO A 162 12.65 0.52 6.37
N SER A 163 11.78 -0.41 5.95
CA SER A 163 11.85 -1.84 6.29
C SER A 163 12.93 -2.58 5.50
N PHE A 164 13.32 -2.08 4.34
CA PHE A 164 14.41 -2.62 3.55
C PHE A 164 15.80 -2.29 4.11
N LYS A 165 15.94 -1.15 4.80
CA LYS A 165 17.24 -0.73 5.37
C LYS A 165 17.92 -1.79 6.26
N PRO A 166 17.25 -2.46 7.21
CA PRO A 166 17.88 -3.52 8.00
C PRO A 166 18.26 -4.76 7.17
N LEU A 167 17.54 -5.05 6.07
CA LEU A 167 17.90 -6.14 5.16
C LEU A 167 19.19 -5.83 4.41
N PHE A 168 19.32 -4.62 3.85
CA PHE A 168 20.56 -4.18 3.19
C PHE A 168 21.74 -4.19 4.15
N ASN A 169 21.57 -3.70 5.37
CA ASN A 169 22.62 -3.75 6.40
C ASN A 169 23.01 -5.20 6.77
N SER A 170 22.05 -6.15 6.73
CA SER A 170 22.33 -7.57 7.02
C SER A 170 23.03 -8.27 5.84
N LEU A 171 22.77 -7.83 4.61
CA LEU A 171 23.46 -8.32 3.42
C LEU A 171 24.91 -7.81 3.40
N GLU A 172 25.13 -6.53 3.73
CA GLU A 172 26.46 -5.94 3.87
C GLU A 172 27.27 -6.66 4.97
N SER A 173 26.67 -6.92 6.13
CA SER A 173 27.36 -7.66 7.20
C SER A 173 27.66 -9.12 6.84
N SER A 174 26.75 -9.79 6.12
CA SER A 174 26.97 -11.16 5.63
C SER A 174 28.10 -11.22 4.61
N GLN A 175 28.20 -10.22 3.74
CA GLN A 175 29.25 -10.14 2.73
C GLN A 175 30.63 -9.92 3.37
N ILE A 176 30.72 -9.07 4.40
CA ILE A 176 31.93 -8.88 5.20
C ILE A 176 32.35 -10.19 5.91
N HIS A 177 31.41 -10.94 6.47
CA HIS A 177 31.70 -12.23 7.14
C HIS A 177 32.22 -13.29 6.16
N ILE A 178 31.65 -13.37 4.95
CA ILE A 178 32.08 -14.33 3.92
C ILE A 178 33.48 -13.98 3.39
N ASP A 179 33.79 -12.69 3.22
CA ASP A 179 35.12 -12.25 2.80
C ASP A 179 36.19 -12.55 3.86
N ASP A 180 35.87 -12.40 5.15
CA ASP A 180 36.78 -12.72 6.26
C ASP A 180 37.09 -14.24 6.33
N LEU A 181 36.08 -15.09 6.18
CA LEU A 181 36.26 -16.55 6.07
C LEU A 181 37.12 -16.93 4.86
N ARG A 182 36.98 -16.21 3.74
CA ARG A 182 37.78 -16.43 2.52
C ARG A 182 39.24 -16.00 2.69
N GLN A 183 39.50 -14.91 3.41
CA GLN A 183 40.86 -14.50 3.76
C GLN A 183 41.51 -15.48 4.74
N GLN A 184 40.79 -15.93 5.77
CA GLN A 184 41.32 -16.85 6.77
C GLN A 184 41.66 -18.22 6.17
N GLY A 185 40.85 -18.72 5.23
CA GLY A 185 41.15 -19.93 4.46
C GLY A 185 42.42 -19.81 3.58
N LYS A 186 42.68 -18.63 3.00
CA LYS A 186 43.92 -18.36 2.25
C LYS A 186 45.16 -18.30 3.14
N SER A 187 45.08 -17.64 4.29
CA SER A 187 46.21 -17.55 5.23
C SER A 187 46.54 -18.91 5.85
N GLY A 188 45.54 -19.72 6.22
CA GLY A 188 45.75 -21.08 6.71
C GLY A 188 46.50 -21.95 5.70
N SER A 189 46.07 -21.96 4.44
CA SER A 189 46.73 -22.74 3.39
C SER A 189 48.18 -22.31 3.10
N SER A 190 48.48 -21.01 3.22
CA SER A 190 49.85 -20.49 3.07
C SER A 190 50.75 -20.95 4.21
N SER A 191 50.25 -20.91 5.45
CA SER A 191 51.01 -21.37 6.63
C SER A 191 51.28 -22.89 6.63
N TYR A 192 50.39 -23.71 6.08
CA TYR A 192 50.63 -25.15 5.92
C TYR A 192 51.66 -25.45 4.83
N LEU A 193 51.69 -24.69 3.73
CA LEU A 193 52.65 -24.89 2.65
C LEU A 193 54.08 -24.55 3.11
N THR A 194 54.26 -23.46 3.87
CA THR A 194 55.57 -23.05 4.39
C THR A 194 56.15 -24.03 5.42
N ARG A 195 55.30 -24.82 6.09
CA ARG A 195 55.72 -25.83 7.07
C ARG A 195 56.25 -27.12 6.43
N TYR A 196 55.98 -27.36 5.14
CA TYR A 196 56.43 -28.54 4.41
C TYR A 196 57.68 -28.30 3.55
N THR A 197 58.14 -27.05 3.43
CA THR A 197 59.29 -26.67 2.60
C THR A 197 60.56 -26.36 3.39
N ASN A 198 60.61 -26.68 4.68
CA ASN A 198 61.82 -26.59 5.53
C ASN A 198 62.15 -27.96 6.13
#